data_AF-A0A402BK43-F1
#
_entry.id   AF-A0A402BK43-F1
#
_cell.length_a   1.000
_cell.length_b   1.000
_cell.length_c   1.000
_cell.angle_alpha   90.00
_cell.angle_beta   90.00
_cell.angle_gamma   90.00
#
_symmetry.space_group_name_H-M   'P 1'
#
loop_
_entity.id
_entity.type
_entity.pdbx_description
1 polymer ?
#
loop_
_entity_poly.entity_id
_entity_poly.type
_entity_poly.pdbx_seq_one_letter_code
_entity_poly.pdbx_strand_id
1 'polypeptide(L)'
;MPNITSKQDLIVYFEEKSQRSTSEGDIYVQTVNEILMLLRENDAITGLKSQVRRLHREKLMEIQRTESPEIRAEQRKQLAVYDDFLTQARSIPVQ
;
A
#
# COMPACT_ATOMS: atom_id res chain seq x y z
N MET A 1 -4.07 -5.70 15.53
CA MET A 1 -3.12 -5.28 14.47
C MET A 1 -1.98 -6.29 14.45
N PRO A 2 -1.48 -6.69 13.27
CA PRO A 2 -0.31 -7.57 13.20
C PRO A 2 0.88 -6.90 13.91
N ASN A 3 1.71 -7.69 14.57
CA ASN A 3 2.88 -7.18 15.29
C ASN A 3 4.03 -6.94 14.30
N ILE A 4 3.96 -5.82 13.58
CA ILE A 4 4.93 -5.46 12.54
C ILE A 4 6.06 -4.65 13.18
N THR A 5 7.24 -5.24 13.24
CA THR A 5 8.42 -4.65 13.89
C THR A 5 9.60 -4.44 12.93
N SER A 6 9.56 -5.08 11.77
CA SER A 6 10.61 -5.03 10.75
C SER A 6 10.07 -4.92 9.32
N LYS A 7 10.96 -4.63 8.36
CA LYS A 7 10.64 -4.67 6.91
C LYS A 7 10.19 -6.07 6.48
N GLN A 8 10.79 -7.12 7.06
CA GLN A 8 10.43 -8.49 6.73
C GLN A 8 9.00 -8.81 7.15
N ASP A 9 8.57 -8.32 8.31
CA ASP A 9 7.18 -8.48 8.77
C ASP A 9 6.19 -7.81 7.81
N LEU A 10 6.54 -6.65 7.24
CA LEU A 10 5.72 -6.01 6.20
C LEU A 10 5.63 -6.85 4.93
N ILE A 11 6.75 -7.43 4.48
CA ILE A 11 6.75 -8.28 3.28
C ILE A 11 5.83 -9.47 3.48
N VAL A 12 5.97 -10.21 4.59
CA VAL A 12 5.12 -11.35 4.92
C VAL A 12 3.65 -10.93 4.99
N TYR A 13 3.36 -9.80 5.65
CA TYR A 13 2.01 -9.27 5.76
C TYR A 13 1.37 -8.96 4.41
N PHE A 14 2.10 -8.34 3.48
CA PHE A 14 1.59 -8.03 2.14
C PHE A 14 1.57 -9.25 1.21
N GLU A 15 2.43 -10.25 1.41
CA GLU A 15 2.38 -11.54 0.70
C GLU A 15 1.14 -12.34 1.07
N GLU A 16 0.78 -12.38 2.36
CA GLU A 16 -0.48 -12.98 2.80
C GLU A 16 -1.69 -12.26 2.18
N LYS A 17 -1.60 -10.94 1.95
CA LYS A 17 -2.65 -10.18 1.29
C LYS A 17 -2.75 -10.43 -0.21
N SER A 18 -1.62 -10.59 -0.90
CA SER A 18 -1.62 -10.85 -2.35
C SER A 18 -2.20 -12.23 -2.69
N GLN A 19 -2.10 -13.18 -1.76
CA GLN A 19 -2.61 -14.54 -1.92
C GLN A 19 -4.10 -14.70 -1.57
N ARG A 20 -4.72 -13.70 -0.94
CA ARG A 20 -6.16 -13.75 -0.66
C ARG A 20 -6.92 -13.64 -1.97
N SER A 21 -7.82 -14.58 -2.26
CA SER A 21 -8.80 -14.44 -3.34
C SER A 21 -9.79 -13.34 -2.94
N THR A 22 -9.55 -12.09 -3.32
CA THR A 22 -10.37 -11.00 -2.81
C THR A 22 -11.55 -10.68 -3.72
N SER A 23 -12.72 -10.55 -3.09
CA SER A 23 -13.87 -9.79 -3.60
C SER A 23 -13.59 -8.29 -3.77
N GLU A 24 -12.39 -7.83 -3.42
CA GLU A 24 -11.95 -6.44 -3.52
C GLU A 24 -11.51 -6.06 -4.94
N GLY A 25 -11.34 -7.04 -5.84
CA GLY A 25 -11.11 -6.82 -7.27
C GLY A 25 -9.64 -6.66 -7.66
N ASP A 26 -9.36 -6.80 -8.95
CA ASP A 26 -8.01 -6.92 -9.51
C ASP A 26 -7.08 -5.75 -9.16
N ILE A 27 -7.63 -4.53 -9.08
CA ILE A 27 -6.85 -3.31 -8.81
C ILE A 27 -6.21 -3.34 -7.41
N TYR A 28 -6.89 -3.92 -6.42
CA TYR A 28 -6.37 -4.02 -5.06
C TYR A 28 -5.15 -4.95 -5.04
N VAL A 29 -5.29 -6.14 -5.63
CA VAL A 29 -4.24 -7.15 -5.66
C VAL A 29 -3.04 -6.65 -6.46
N GLN A 30 -3.28 -5.96 -7.58
CA GLN A 30 -2.22 -5.30 -8.36
C GLN A 30 -1.45 -4.29 -7.50
N THR A 31 -2.13 -3.40 -6.78
CA THR A 31 -1.47 -2.42 -5.92
C THR A 31 -0.74 -3.06 -4.72
N VAL A 32 -1.27 -4.16 -4.16
CA VAL A 32 -0.54 -4.94 -3.15
C VAL A 32 0.76 -5.50 -3.73
N ASN A 33 0.74 -6.03 -4.95
CA ASN A 33 1.93 -6.54 -5.61
C ASN A 33 2.95 -5.44 -5.94
N GLU A 34 2.49 -4.24 -6.31
CA GLU A 34 3.36 -3.06 -6.47
C GLU A 34 4.06 -2.69 -5.15
N ILE A 35 3.34 -2.70 -4.03
CA ILE A 35 3.94 -2.49 -2.70
C ILE A 35 4.98 -3.57 -2.37
N LEU A 36 4.69 -4.83 -2.69
CA LEU A 36 5.64 -5.93 -2.50
C LEU A 36 6.92 -5.75 -3.32
N MET A 37 6.79 -5.30 -4.58
CA MET A 37 7.95 -4.97 -5.40
C MET A 37 8.77 -3.85 -4.76
N LEU A 38 8.13 -2.75 -4.35
CA LEU A 38 8.81 -1.64 -3.68
C LEU A 38 9.57 -2.10 -2.42
N LEU A 39 8.93 -2.91 -1.58
CA LEU A 39 9.54 -3.46 -0.36
C LEU A 39 10.77 -4.33 -0.64
N ARG A 40 10.79 -5.04 -1.78
CA ARG A 40 11.89 -5.91 -2.19
C ARG A 40 13.03 -5.15 -2.85
N GLU A 41 12.72 -4.09 -3.60
CA GLU A 41 13.70 -3.26 -4.31
C GLU A 41 14.40 -2.23 -3.42
N ASN A 42 13.78 -1.83 -2.30
CA ASN A 42 14.32 -0.81 -1.41
C ASN A 42 14.52 -1.33 0.01
N ASP A 43 15.70 -1.07 0.57
CA ASP A 43 16.06 -1.50 1.92
C ASP A 43 15.74 -0.46 3.01
N ALA A 44 15.69 0.82 2.64
CA ALA A 44 15.48 1.89 3.58
C ALA A 44 13.99 2.11 3.86
N ILE A 45 13.53 1.72 5.05
CA ILE A 45 12.13 1.91 5.46
C ILE A 45 11.68 3.38 5.43
N THR A 46 12.59 4.32 5.66
CA THR A 46 12.35 5.76 5.56
C THR A 46 12.08 6.20 4.12
N GLY A 47 12.87 5.68 3.17
CA GLY A 47 12.67 5.90 1.74
C GLY A 47 11.33 5.35 1.28
N LEU A 48 11.00 4.12 1.69
CA LEU A 48 9.72 3.47 1.43
C LEU A 48 8.53 4.28 1.99
N LYS A 49 8.58 4.69 3.26
CA LYS A 49 7.55 5.55 3.88
C LYS A 49 7.36 6.85 3.09
N SER A 50 8.44 7.46 2.63
CA SER A 50 8.40 8.72 1.87
C SER A 50 7.81 8.53 0.48
N GLN A 51 8.20 7.46 -0.21
CA GLN A 51 7.70 7.08 -1.53
C GLN A 51 6.21 6.76 -1.49
N VAL A 52 5.76 5.91 -0.56
CA VAL A 52 4.33 5.55 -0.45
C VAL A 52 3.49 6.75 -0.02
N ARG A 53 4.01 7.65 0.85
CA ARG A 53 3.33 8.94 1.12
C ARG A 53 3.15 9.80 -0.13
N ARG A 54 4.11 9.79 -1.05
CA ARG A 54 4.01 10.52 -2.32
C ARG A 54 2.90 9.90 -3.19
N LEU A 55 2.95 8.60 -3.42
CA LEU A 55 1.94 7.85 -4.19
C LEU A 55 0.53 8.05 -3.61
N HIS A 56 0.39 8.01 -2.30
CA HIS A 56 -0.87 8.27 -1.60
C HIS A 56 -1.42 9.68 -1.91
N ARG A 57 -0.58 10.72 -1.85
CA ARG A 57 -1.01 12.10 -2.17
C ARG A 57 -1.37 12.27 -3.64
N GLU A 58 -0.59 11.69 -4.54
CA GLU A 58 -0.88 11.69 -5.99
C GLU A 58 -2.23 11.03 -6.25
N LYS A 59 -2.46 9.85 -5.66
CA LYS A 59 -3.73 9.12 -5.79
C LYS A 59 -4.93 9.89 -5.22
N LEU A 60 -4.76 10.59 -4.09
CA LEU A 60 -5.79 11.48 -3.55
C LEU A 60 -6.18 12.58 -4.55
N MET A 61 -5.20 13.21 -5.19
CA MET A 61 -5.47 14.25 -6.20
C MET A 61 -6.18 13.68 -7.43
N GLU A 62 -5.78 12.48 -7.88
CA GLU A 62 -6.45 11.78 -8.99
C GLU A 62 -7.92 11.47 -8.66
N ILE A 63 -8.19 10.96 -7.46
CA ILE A 63 -9.57 10.66 -7.01
C ILE A 63 -10.42 11.93 -6.98
N GLN A 64 -9.87 13.05 -6.51
CA GLN A 64 -10.59 14.33 -6.47
C GLN A 64 -10.94 14.86 -7.86
N ARG A 65 -10.11 14.58 -8.87
CA ARG A 65 -10.31 15.01 -10.26
C ARG A 65 -11.14 14.03 -11.09
N THR A 66 -11.42 12.84 -10.57
CA THR A 66 -12.17 11.81 -11.30
C THR A 66 -13.66 12.02 -11.13
N GLU A 67 -14.39 12.20 -12.24
CA GLU A 67 -15.83 12.46 -12.22
C GLU A 67 -16.65 11.18 -12.03
N SER A 68 -16.24 10.07 -12.66
CA SER A 68 -16.93 8.78 -12.56
C SER A 68 -16.88 8.24 -11.12
N PRO A 69 -18.04 7.98 -10.48
CA PRO A 69 -18.11 7.32 -9.18
C PRO A 69 -17.47 5.93 -9.17
N GLU A 70 -17.63 5.16 -10.25
CA GLU A 70 -17.11 3.80 -10.39
C GLU A 70 -15.58 3.80 -10.42
N ILE A 71 -14.98 4.68 -11.23
CA ILE A 71 -13.51 4.82 -11.29
C ILE A 71 -12.97 5.32 -9.96
N ARG A 72 -13.66 6.27 -9.30
CA ARG A 72 -13.27 6.71 -7.95
C ARG A 72 -13.32 5.58 -6.92
N ALA A 73 -14.32 4.70 -7.00
CA ALA A 73 -14.42 3.55 -6.10
C ALA A 73 -13.23 2.60 -6.28
N GLU A 74 -12.84 2.31 -7.52
CA GLU A 74 -11.65 1.48 -7.82
C GLU A 74 -10.35 2.16 -7.35
N GLN A 75 -10.17 3.45 -7.63
CA GLN A 75 -8.98 4.19 -7.17
C GLN A 75 -8.88 4.26 -5.64
N ARG A 76 -10.01 4.32 -4.92
CA ARG A 76 -10.03 4.28 -3.45
C ARG A 76 -9.54 2.95 -2.89
N LYS A 77 -9.69 1.84 -3.62
CA LYS A 77 -9.09 0.55 -3.22
C LYS A 77 -7.56 0.62 -3.27
N GLN A 78 -6.99 1.25 -4.29
CA GLN A 78 -5.54 1.50 -4.35
C GLN A 78 -5.09 2.38 -3.18
N LEU A 79 -5.84 3.44 -2.90
CA LEU A 79 -5.54 4.34 -1.79
C LEU A 79 -5.53 3.62 -0.44
N ALA A 80 -6.48 2.69 -0.22
CA ALA A 80 -6.56 1.89 0.99
C ALA A 80 -5.31 1.01 1.21
N VAL A 81 -4.70 0.48 0.15
CA VAL A 81 -3.44 -0.27 0.23
C VAL A 81 -2.29 0.64 0.69
N TYR A 82 -2.22 1.87 0.18
CA TYR A 82 -1.21 2.84 0.60
C TYR A 82 -1.39 3.27 2.06
N ASP A 83 -2.62 3.54 2.48
CA ASP A 83 -2.94 3.86 3.87
C ASP A 83 -2.57 2.73 4.83
N ASP A 84 -2.87 1.50 4.45
CA ASP A 84 -2.54 0.33 5.24
C ASP A 84 -1.03 0.14 5.34
N PHE A 85 -0.28 0.28 4.25
CA PHE A 85 1.19 0.27 4.28
C PHE A 85 1.71 1.32 5.28
N LEU A 86 1.23 2.56 5.17
CA LEU A 86 1.68 3.66 6.03
C LEU A 86 1.28 3.45 7.49
N THR A 87 0.17 2.76 7.75
CA THR A 87 -0.29 2.40 9.09
C THR A 87 0.61 1.33 9.69
N GLN A 88 0.82 0.23 8.96
CA GLN A 88 1.66 -0.88 9.41
C GLN A 88 3.13 -0.46 9.58
N ALA A 89 3.66 0.36 8.67
CA ALA A 89 5.06 0.78 8.74
C ALA A 89 5.35 1.72 9.93
N ARG A 90 4.35 2.36 10.55
CA ARG A 90 4.56 3.30 11.68
C ARG A 90 5.25 2.65 12.88
N SER A 91 4.98 1.37 13.13
CA SER A 91 5.57 0.63 14.25
C SER A 91 7.01 0.19 14.01
N ILE A 92 7.52 0.29 12.78
CA ILE A 92 8.92 -0.03 12.46
C ILE A 92 9.82 1.14 12.89
N PRO A 93 10.78 0.92 13.80
CA PRO A 93 11.75 1.92 14.21
C PRO A 93 12.51 2.48 13.00
N VAL A 94 12.71 3.78 12.99
CA VAL A 94 13.60 4.42 12.04
C VAL A 94 15.00 4.31 12.62
N GLN A 95 15.74 3.28 12.21
CA GLN A 95 17.17 3.15 12.50
C GLN A 95 17.97 3.95 11.48
#